data_AF-A0A7C3H216-F1
#
_entry.id   AF-A0A7C3H216-F1
#
_cell.length_a   1.000
_cell.length_b   1.000
_cell.length_c   1.000
_cell.angle_alpha   90.00
_cell.angle_beta   90.00
_cell.angle_gamma   90.00
#
_symmetry.space_group_name_H-M   'P 1'
#
loop_
_entity.id
_entity.type
_entity.pdbx_description
1 polymer ?
#
loop_
_entity_poly.entity_id
_entity_poly.type
_entity_poly.pdbx_seq_one_letter_code
_entity_poly.pdbx_strand_id
1 'polypeptide(L)'
;MNFILEQFLFYFAIVTVLFLPGWFLMRAIFGTNKTDFSLKSSAEKESMVNFGAIEKFTISFGLSVVSVDFLMILMGRFGILLTRTSILIAIFLFVFICWLIEKFKNIHSLPHFIQYLQEKSETFNKFLKQLKLLTGFNSNKVKSALFKVQKKLFARHSQTRNRKYVSKNDNLAQKRQTVLV
;
A
#
# COMPACT_ATOMS: atom_id res chain seq x y z
N MET A 1 17.59 38.06 -10.44
CA MET A 1 16.59 37.00 -10.73
C MET A 1 16.99 35.62 -10.21
N ASN A 2 18.28 35.32 -9.99
CA ASN A 2 18.74 33.99 -9.53
C ASN A 2 18.24 33.59 -8.14
N PHE A 3 18.10 34.53 -7.20
CA PHE A 3 17.65 34.25 -5.83
C PHE A 3 16.24 33.61 -5.76
N ILE A 4 15.28 34.13 -6.54
CA ILE A 4 13.92 33.57 -6.58
C ILE A 4 13.93 32.14 -7.13
N LEU A 5 14.77 31.89 -8.14
CA LEU A 5 14.88 30.59 -8.78
C LEU A 5 15.50 29.55 -7.84
N GLU A 6 16.58 29.90 -7.13
CA GLU A 6 17.19 29.05 -6.11
C GLU A 6 16.21 28.68 -5.00
N GLN A 7 15.40 29.64 -4.55
CA GLN A 7 14.41 29.43 -3.52
C GLN A 7 13.27 28.50 -4.01
N PHE A 8 12.83 28.66 -5.27
CA PHE A 8 11.86 27.77 -5.87
C PHE A 8 12.39 26.33 -6.01
N LEU A 9 13.62 26.17 -6.49
CA LEU A 9 14.30 24.86 -6.58
C LEU A 9 14.46 24.19 -5.23
N PHE A 10 14.78 24.95 -4.18
CA PHE A 10 14.88 24.43 -2.82
C PHE A 10 13.56 23.88 -2.31
N TYR A 11 12.46 24.64 -2.43
CA TYR A 11 11.14 24.16 -2.03
C TYR A 11 10.67 22.98 -2.87
N PHE A 12 10.94 23.01 -4.17
CA PHE A 12 10.61 21.91 -5.06
C PHE A 12 11.36 20.63 -4.70
N ALA A 13 12.65 20.74 -4.33
CA ALA A 13 13.44 19.62 -3.85
C ALA A 13 12.87 19.04 -2.55
N ILE A 14 12.50 19.90 -1.59
CA ILE A 14 11.87 19.47 -0.33
C ILE A 14 10.57 18.70 -0.60
N VAL A 15 9.68 19.26 -1.42
CA VAL A 15 8.42 18.59 -1.81
C VAL A 15 8.71 17.26 -2.50
N THR A 16 9.67 17.22 -3.41
CA THR A 16 10.02 15.98 -4.12
C THR A 16 10.52 14.93 -3.13
N VAL A 17 11.44 15.27 -2.24
CA VAL A 17 11.97 14.34 -1.22
C VAL A 17 10.89 13.87 -0.24
N LEU A 18 9.94 14.74 0.13
CA LEU A 18 8.85 14.42 1.05
C LEU A 18 7.70 13.65 0.42
N PHE A 19 7.48 13.69 -0.89
CA PHE A 19 6.34 13.01 -1.51
C PHE A 19 6.74 11.82 -2.38
N LEU A 20 7.90 11.87 -3.03
CA LEU A 20 8.32 10.86 -4.00
C LEU A 20 8.50 9.45 -3.37
N PRO A 21 9.26 9.25 -2.28
CA PRO A 21 9.45 7.92 -1.72
C PRO A 21 8.15 7.38 -1.11
N GLY A 22 7.36 8.20 -0.41
CA GLY A 22 6.05 7.79 0.11
C GLY A 22 5.06 7.38 -0.98
N TRP A 23 5.02 8.11 -2.11
CA TRP A 23 4.17 7.78 -3.25
C TRP A 23 4.57 6.45 -3.91
N PHE A 24 5.86 6.25 -4.17
CA PHE A 24 6.36 4.99 -4.76
C PHE A 24 6.19 3.81 -3.81
N LEU A 25 6.41 4.00 -2.51
CA LEU A 25 6.20 2.96 -1.52
C LEU A 25 4.72 2.57 -1.40
N MET A 26 3.82 3.56 -1.41
CA MET A 26 2.37 3.33 -1.46
C MET A 26 2.03 2.49 -2.70
N ARG A 27 2.57 2.84 -3.87
CA ARG A 27 2.35 2.13 -5.12
C ARG A 27 2.89 0.70 -5.09
N ALA A 28 4.06 0.47 -4.50
CA ALA A 28 4.68 -0.85 -4.33
C ALA A 28 3.88 -1.75 -3.37
N ILE A 29 3.51 -1.24 -2.18
CA ILE A 29 2.78 -1.98 -1.14
C ILE A 29 1.37 -2.30 -1.63
N PHE A 30 0.60 -1.29 -2.03
CA PHE A 30 -0.81 -1.47 -2.36
C PHE A 30 -1.01 -2.07 -3.74
N GLY A 31 0.00 -2.01 -4.61
CA GLY A 31 -0.05 -2.58 -5.94
C GLY A 31 -0.98 -1.80 -6.86
N THR A 32 -0.52 -1.58 -8.08
CA THR A 32 -1.39 -1.19 -9.18
C THR A 32 -2.13 -2.44 -9.63
N ASN A 33 -3.35 -2.66 -9.12
CA ASN A 33 -4.24 -3.60 -9.77
C ASN A 33 -4.61 -2.97 -11.12
N LYS A 34 -3.81 -3.27 -12.14
CA LYS A 34 -3.96 -3.14 -13.60
C LYS A 34 -2.77 -2.44 -14.25
N THR A 35 -1.90 -3.31 -14.78
CA THR A 35 -1.33 -3.26 -16.13
C THR A 35 -1.49 -1.96 -16.89
N ASP A 36 -0.36 -1.42 -17.31
CA ASP A 36 -0.15 -0.29 -18.21
C ASP A 36 -0.46 1.12 -17.68
N PHE A 37 0.65 1.73 -17.26
CA PHE A 37 0.93 3.14 -17.44
C PHE A 37 0.92 3.49 -18.94
N SER A 38 -0.28 3.59 -19.51
CA SER A 38 -0.50 4.39 -20.71
C SER A 38 -1.96 4.84 -20.75
N LEU A 39 -2.19 6.10 -20.39
CA LEU A 39 -3.37 6.90 -20.76
C LEU A 39 -4.77 6.51 -20.25
N LYS A 40 -4.95 5.68 -19.22
CA LYS A 40 -6.30 5.46 -18.63
C LYS A 40 -6.38 5.70 -17.12
N SER A 41 -6.28 6.97 -16.76
CA SER A 41 -6.92 7.53 -15.57
C SER A 41 -8.42 7.22 -15.59
N SER A 42 -8.94 6.52 -14.56
CA SER A 42 -10.22 6.81 -13.86
C SER A 42 -11.02 5.60 -13.35
N ALA A 43 -10.79 4.35 -13.78
CA ALA A 43 -11.81 3.30 -13.54
C ALA A 43 -11.50 2.24 -12.46
N GLU A 44 -10.24 1.95 -12.08
CA GLU A 44 -9.96 0.87 -11.11
C GLU A 44 -9.92 1.35 -9.65
N LYS A 45 -10.88 2.19 -9.32
CA LYS A 45 -11.09 2.80 -8.00
C LYS A 45 -12.05 1.93 -7.20
N GLU A 46 -11.70 0.70 -6.81
CA GLU A 46 -12.68 -0.08 -6.03
C GLU A 46 -12.16 -1.28 -5.22
N SER A 47 -10.96 -1.24 -4.63
CA SER A 47 -10.67 -2.17 -3.53
C SER A 47 -9.55 -1.73 -2.58
N MET A 48 -9.51 -0.45 -2.24
CA MET A 48 -9.19 -0.07 -0.87
C MET A 48 -10.26 0.90 -0.43
N VAL A 49 -11.04 0.43 0.54
CA VAL A 49 -11.98 1.15 1.41
C VAL A 49 -11.85 2.66 1.26
N ASN A 50 -12.91 3.33 0.79
CA ASN A 50 -13.16 4.78 0.65
C ASN A 50 -12.33 5.74 1.52
N PHE A 51 -11.01 5.72 1.43
CA PHE A 51 -10.16 6.70 2.06
C PHE A 51 -10.27 7.96 1.22
N GLY A 52 -10.68 9.05 1.87
CA GLY A 52 -10.76 10.35 1.23
C GLY A 52 -9.41 10.74 0.63
N ALA A 53 -9.42 11.65 -0.35
CA ALA A 53 -8.19 12.15 -0.96
C ALA A 53 -7.20 12.67 0.11
N ILE A 54 -7.72 13.30 1.16
CA ILE A 54 -6.96 13.81 2.30
C ILE A 54 -6.28 12.68 3.07
N GLU A 55 -6.97 11.58 3.33
CA GLU A 55 -6.40 10.46 4.10
C GLU A 55 -5.30 9.74 3.33
N LYS A 56 -5.47 9.57 2.02
CA LYS A 56 -4.41 9.04 1.15
C LYS A 56 -3.18 9.95 1.15
N PHE A 57 -3.40 11.26 1.10
CA PHE A 57 -2.34 12.25 1.20
C PHE A 57 -1.60 12.14 2.54
N THR A 58 -2.32 12.13 3.66
CA THR A 58 -1.73 11.98 5.01
C THR A 58 -0.94 10.67 5.16
N ILE A 59 -1.48 9.55 4.67
CA ILE A 59 -0.79 8.25 4.73
C ILE A 59 0.46 8.26 3.84
N SER A 60 0.39 8.81 2.63
CA SER A 60 1.56 8.90 1.75
C SER A 60 2.66 9.79 2.34
N PHE A 61 2.27 10.89 2.99
CA PHE A 61 3.19 11.81 3.65
C PHE A 61 3.86 11.13 4.85
N GLY A 62 3.07 10.47 5.72
CA GLY A 62 3.60 9.74 6.87
C GLY A 62 4.53 8.59 6.46
N LEU A 63 4.16 7.82 5.43
CA LEU A 63 5.02 6.77 4.87
C LEU A 63 6.33 7.33 4.31
N SER A 64 6.29 8.52 3.74
CA SER A 64 7.49 9.16 3.19
C SER A 64 8.50 9.51 4.28
N VAL A 65 8.05 10.14 5.38
CA VAL A 65 8.91 10.48 6.52
C VAL A 65 9.53 9.22 7.12
N VAL A 66 8.72 8.19 7.37
CA VAL A 66 9.21 6.90 7.89
C VAL A 66 10.21 6.25 6.94
N SER A 67 9.99 6.36 5.62
CA SER A 67 10.91 5.79 4.62
C SER A 67 12.25 6.51 4.61
N VAL A 68 12.25 7.84 4.69
CA VAL A 68 13.48 8.64 4.71
C VAL A 68 14.27 8.38 5.98
N ASP A 69 13.61 8.30 7.14
CA ASP A 69 14.27 7.95 8.41
C ASP A 69 14.90 6.55 8.35
N PHE A 70 14.16 5.57 7.83
CA PHE A 70 14.67 4.22 7.65
C PHE A 70 15.90 4.20 6.73
N LEU A 71 15.88 5.01 5.67
CA LEU A 71 16.99 5.13 4.72
C LEU A 71 18.23 5.75 5.39
N MET A 72 18.06 6.80 6.21
CA MET A 72 19.15 7.42 6.95
C MET A 72 19.76 6.44 7.97
N ILE A 73 18.93 5.69 8.70
CA ILE A 73 19.39 4.66 9.64
C ILE A 73 20.17 3.57 8.88
N LEU A 74 19.67 3.15 7.72
CA LEU A 74 20.31 2.13 6.90
C LEU A 74 21.67 2.61 6.39
N MET A 75 21.77 3.85 5.89
CA MET A 75 23.03 4.45 5.47
C MET A 75 24.04 4.55 6.60
N GLY A 76 23.60 4.97 7.80
CA GLY A 76 24.44 5.01 9.00
C GLY A 76 24.97 3.62 9.38
N ARG A 77 24.14 2.59 9.25
CA ARG A 77 24.55 1.19 9.51
C ARG A 77 25.56 0.67 8.49
N PHE A 78 25.48 1.11 7.23
CA PHE A 78 26.47 0.77 6.19
C PHE A 78 27.75 1.62 6.27
N GLY A 79 27.85 2.56 7.21
CA GLY A 79 29.00 3.47 7.31
C GLY A 79 29.09 4.48 6.17
N ILE A 80 27.98 4.72 5.46
CA ILE A 80 27.92 5.72 4.39
C ILE A 80 27.85 7.10 5.05
N LEU A 81 28.80 7.97 4.73
CA LEU A 81 28.80 9.36 5.19
C LEU A 81 27.54 10.08 4.70
N LEU A 82 26.78 10.65 5.64
CA LEU A 82 25.55 11.43 5.40
C LEU A 82 25.87 12.79 4.75
N THR A 83 26.21 12.76 3.48
CA THR A 83 26.41 13.93 2.62
C THR A 83 25.16 14.19 1.79
N ARG A 84 24.96 15.44 1.33
CA ARG A 84 23.81 15.82 0.49
C ARG A 84 23.68 14.93 -0.75
N THR A 85 24.81 14.60 -1.38
CA THR A 85 24.87 13.73 -2.56
C THR A 85 24.51 12.28 -2.22
N SER A 86 25.02 11.75 -1.11
CA SER A 86 24.69 10.39 -0.67
C SER A 86 23.20 10.18 -0.41
N ILE A 87 22.54 11.19 0.20
CA ILE A 87 21.09 11.16 0.48
C ILE A 87 20.30 11.16 -0.82
N LEU A 88 20.66 12.02 -1.78
CA LEU A 88 20.02 12.06 -3.10
C LEU A 88 20.16 10.73 -3.84
N ILE A 89 21.36 10.13 -3.83
CA ILE A 89 21.62 8.82 -4.44
C ILE A 89 20.78 7.75 -3.77
N ALA A 90 20.74 7.72 -2.43
CA ALA A 90 19.97 6.72 -1.70
C ALA A 90 18.47 6.83 -1.99
N ILE A 91 17.91 8.05 -2.04
CA ILE A 91 16.50 8.27 -2.38
C ILE A 91 16.23 7.81 -3.81
N PHE A 92 17.11 8.13 -4.75
CA PHE A 92 16.97 7.69 -6.14
C PHE A 92 16.99 6.16 -6.26
N LEU A 93 17.91 5.51 -5.54
CA LEU A 93 18.04 4.06 -5.49
C LEU A 93 16.81 3.41 -4.83
N PHE A 94 16.28 4.01 -3.77
CA PHE A 94 15.05 3.56 -3.11
C PHE A 94 13.83 3.65 -4.04
N VAL A 95 13.65 4.77 -4.74
CA VAL A 95 12.59 4.95 -5.74
C VAL A 95 12.75 3.94 -6.88
N PHE A 96 13.99 3.73 -7.35
CA PHE A 96 14.30 2.75 -8.38
C PHE A 96 13.95 1.33 -7.93
N ILE A 97 14.31 0.93 -6.71
CA ILE A 97 13.94 -0.36 -6.11
C ILE A 97 12.42 -0.50 -6.00
N CYS A 98 11.71 0.52 -5.51
CA CYS A 98 10.25 0.48 -5.40
C CYS A 98 9.59 0.29 -6.77
N TRP A 99 10.09 0.99 -7.79
CA TRP A 99 9.63 0.82 -9.17
C TRP A 99 9.95 -0.57 -9.72
N LEU A 100 11.14 -1.11 -9.42
CA LEU A 100 11.55 -2.45 -9.79
C LEU A 100 10.60 -3.49 -9.17
N ILE A 101 10.32 -3.37 -7.86
CA ILE A 101 9.39 -4.23 -7.12
C ILE A 101 8.00 -4.16 -7.73
N GLU A 102 7.51 -2.97 -8.09
CA GLU A 102 6.21 -2.83 -8.76
C GLU A 102 6.20 -3.57 -10.10
N LYS A 103 7.27 -3.43 -10.90
CA LYS A 103 7.37 -4.08 -12.21
C LYS A 103 7.46 -5.60 -12.08
N PHE A 104 8.24 -6.10 -11.12
CA PHE A 104 8.34 -7.53 -10.83
C PHE A 104 7.07 -8.11 -10.23
N LYS A 105 6.34 -7.34 -9.42
CA LYS A 105 5.03 -7.71 -8.86
C LYS A 105 3.97 -7.94 -9.93
N ASN A 106 4.07 -7.25 -11.06
CA ASN A 106 3.20 -7.47 -12.23
C ASN A 106 3.64 -8.68 -13.08
N ILE A 107 4.92 -9.06 -13.06
CA ILE A 107 5.46 -10.22 -13.81
C ILE A 107 5.28 -11.52 -13.03
N HIS A 108 5.44 -11.47 -11.71
CA HIS A 108 5.28 -12.60 -10.83
C HIS A 108 4.04 -12.34 -9.98
N SER A 109 2.92 -12.90 -10.42
CA SER A 109 1.68 -12.92 -9.65
C SER A 109 1.94 -13.14 -8.14
N LEU A 110 1.07 -12.55 -7.35
CA LEU A 110 1.18 -12.32 -5.92
C LEU A 110 0.78 -13.49 -4.98
N PRO A 111 0.67 -14.80 -5.35
CA PRO A 111 0.26 -15.79 -4.35
C PRO A 111 1.38 -16.14 -3.36
N HIS A 112 2.66 -15.96 -3.70
CA HIS A 112 3.76 -16.44 -2.86
C HIS A 112 4.03 -15.59 -1.60
N PHE A 113 3.84 -14.26 -1.66
CA PHE A 113 4.03 -13.38 -0.50
C PHE A 113 2.85 -13.45 0.49
N ILE A 114 1.63 -13.71 -0.01
CA ILE A 114 0.47 -13.99 0.86
C ILE A 114 0.62 -15.36 1.52
N GLN A 115 1.12 -16.38 0.81
CA GLN A 115 1.51 -17.65 1.43
C GLN A 115 2.59 -17.47 2.49
N TYR A 116 3.60 -16.64 2.24
CA TYR A 116 4.66 -16.36 3.23
C TYR A 116 4.14 -15.64 4.48
N LEU A 117 3.22 -14.68 4.34
CA LEU A 117 2.56 -14.05 5.49
C LEU A 117 1.61 -15.00 6.23
N GLN A 118 0.96 -15.92 5.51
CA GLN A 118 0.10 -16.94 6.10
C GLN A 118 0.92 -17.98 6.90
N GLU A 119 2.06 -18.42 6.36
CA GLU A 119 3.02 -19.30 7.04
C GLU A 119 3.56 -18.66 8.33
N LYS A 120 3.91 -17.36 8.27
CA LYS A 120 4.38 -16.62 9.45
C LYS A 120 3.29 -16.48 10.53
N SER A 121 2.01 -16.49 10.14
CA SER A 121 0.88 -16.50 11.09
C SER A 121 0.75 -17.82 11.87
N GLU A 122 1.12 -18.95 11.27
CA GLU A 122 1.16 -20.25 11.97
C GLU A 122 2.27 -20.29 13.01
N THR A 123 3.44 -19.73 12.68
CA THR A 123 4.55 -19.58 13.63
C THR A 123 4.15 -18.68 14.79
N PHE A 124 3.39 -17.62 14.52
CA PHE A 124 2.82 -16.75 15.57
C PHE A 124 1.79 -17.49 16.44
N ASN A 125 0.95 -18.34 15.85
CA ASN A 125 0.01 -19.18 16.61
C ASN A 125 0.74 -20.20 17.50
N LYS A 126 1.86 -20.76 17.05
CA LYS A 126 2.74 -21.62 17.88
C LYS A 126 3.35 -20.82 19.04
N PHE A 127 3.81 -19.60 18.77
CA PHE A 127 4.33 -18.69 19.80
C PHE A 127 3.27 -18.31 20.84
N LEU A 128 2.04 -17.98 20.41
CA LEU A 128 0.92 -17.71 21.33
C LEU A 128 0.55 -18.94 22.16
N LYS A 129 0.69 -20.15 21.61
CA LYS A 129 0.47 -21.41 22.35
C LYS A 129 1.56 -21.64 23.40
N GLN A 130 2.81 -21.31 23.10
CA GLN A 130 3.92 -21.35 24.06
C GLN A 130 3.75 -20.29 25.16
N LEU A 131 3.37 -19.06 24.80
CA LEU A 131 3.02 -17.99 25.74
C LEU A 131 1.89 -18.39 26.68
N LYS A 132 0.87 -19.08 26.18
CA LYS A 132 -0.25 -19.60 26.99
C LYS A 132 0.22 -20.56 28.08
N LEU A 133 1.23 -21.37 27.81
CA LEU A 133 1.82 -22.29 28.79
C LEU A 133 2.66 -21.56 29.84
N LEU A 134 3.34 -20.48 29.46
CA LEU A 134 4.25 -19.74 30.35
C LEU A 134 3.55 -18.69 31.22
N THR A 135 2.46 -18.09 30.75
CA THR A 135 1.89 -16.88 31.40
C THR A 135 0.47 -17.06 31.92
N GLY A 136 -0.12 -18.26 31.82
CA GLY A 136 -1.51 -18.50 32.21
C GLY A 136 -2.52 -17.63 31.44
N PHE A 137 -2.10 -17.00 30.33
CA PHE A 137 -2.89 -16.02 29.61
C PHE A 137 -4.11 -16.69 28.96
N ASN A 138 -5.30 -16.20 29.28
CA ASN A 138 -6.54 -16.78 28.78
C ASN A 138 -6.72 -16.48 27.28
N SER A 139 -6.21 -17.38 26.43
CA SER A 139 -6.25 -17.24 24.97
C SER A 139 -7.65 -17.17 24.37
N ASN A 140 -8.69 -17.51 25.14
CA ASN A 140 -10.07 -17.51 24.64
C ASN A 140 -10.56 -16.08 24.37
N LYS A 141 -10.09 -15.10 25.15
CA LYS A 141 -10.43 -13.69 24.94
C LYS A 141 -9.82 -13.15 23.63
N VAL A 142 -8.56 -13.46 23.37
CA VAL A 142 -7.85 -13.08 22.13
C VAL A 142 -8.44 -13.78 20.91
N LYS A 143 -8.69 -15.10 20.98
CA LYS A 143 -9.34 -15.84 19.89
C LYS A 143 -10.72 -15.29 19.57
N SER A 144 -11.52 -14.93 20.59
CA SER A 144 -12.86 -14.36 20.38
C SER A 144 -12.83 -13.00 19.68
N ALA A 145 -11.85 -12.15 19.99
CA ALA A 145 -11.67 -10.86 19.34
C ALA A 145 -11.24 -11.06 17.87
N LEU A 146 -10.31 -11.98 17.62
CA LEU A 146 -9.80 -12.28 16.29
C LEU A 146 -10.89 -12.90 15.39
N PHE A 147 -11.74 -13.76 15.95
CA PHE A 147 -12.88 -14.36 15.25
C PHE A 147 -13.98 -13.33 14.94
N LYS A 148 -14.25 -12.38 15.86
CA LYS A 148 -15.16 -11.26 15.60
C LYS A 148 -14.66 -10.37 14.45
N VAL A 149 -13.36 -10.12 14.40
CA VAL A 149 -12.73 -9.33 13.31
C VAL A 149 -12.81 -10.07 11.97
N GLN A 150 -12.47 -11.37 11.94
CA GLN A 150 -12.58 -12.18 10.72
C GLN A 150 -14.02 -12.27 10.20
N LYS A 151 -15.00 -12.53 11.07
CA LYS A 151 -16.40 -12.65 10.69
C LYS A 151 -16.96 -11.33 10.13
N LYS A 152 -16.53 -10.18 10.70
CA LYS A 152 -16.88 -8.84 10.21
C LYS A 152 -16.26 -8.53 8.84
N LEU A 153 -15.04 -9.02 8.59
CA LEU A 153 -14.37 -8.92 7.29
C LEU A 153 -15.07 -9.77 6.21
N PHE A 154 -15.46 -11.00 6.54
CA PHE A 154 -16.18 -11.89 5.61
C PHE A 154 -17.58 -11.38 5.26
N ALA A 155 -18.34 -10.88 6.25
CA ALA A 155 -19.67 -10.33 6.00
C ALA A 155 -19.63 -9.11 5.05
N ARG A 156 -18.63 -8.22 5.21
CA ARG A 156 -18.42 -7.08 4.30
C ARG A 156 -18.07 -7.52 2.87
N HIS A 157 -17.36 -8.63 2.72
CA HIS A 157 -17.00 -9.15 1.39
C HIS A 157 -18.18 -9.81 0.66
N SER A 158 -19.14 -10.38 1.40
CA SER A 158 -20.36 -10.97 0.82
C SER A 158 -21.36 -9.92 0.32
N GLN A 159 -21.56 -8.82 1.06
CA GLN A 159 -22.49 -7.76 0.67
C GLN A 159 -22.03 -6.97 -0.55
N THR A 160 -20.71 -6.85 -0.76
CA THR A 160 -20.13 -6.14 -1.92
C THR A 160 -20.25 -6.93 -3.23
N ARG A 161 -20.28 -8.28 -3.18
CA ARG A 161 -20.57 -9.08 -4.37
C ARG A 161 -22.02 -8.92 -4.83
N ASN A 162 -22.98 -8.94 -3.91
CA ASN A 162 -24.40 -8.87 -4.28
C ASN A 162 -24.77 -7.54 -4.95
N ARG A 163 -24.17 -6.42 -4.55
CA ARG A 163 -24.41 -5.12 -5.20
C ARG A 163 -23.87 -5.03 -6.64
N LYS A 164 -22.77 -5.74 -6.96
CA LYS A 164 -22.23 -5.77 -8.34
C LYS A 164 -23.10 -6.56 -9.31
N TYR A 165 -23.83 -7.57 -8.85
CA TYR A 165 -24.76 -8.32 -9.71
C TYR A 165 -26.03 -7.52 -10.02
N VAL A 166 -26.57 -6.79 -9.04
CA VAL A 166 -27.77 -5.95 -9.25
C VAL A 166 -27.47 -4.82 -10.24
N SER A 167 -26.38 -4.06 -10.03
CA SER A 167 -26.03 -2.94 -10.90
C SER A 167 -25.67 -3.34 -12.35
N LYS A 168 -25.16 -4.57 -12.56
CA LYS A 168 -24.85 -5.06 -13.92
C LYS A 168 -26.11 -5.44 -14.71
N ASN A 169 -27.16 -5.92 -14.05
CA ASN A 169 -28.43 -6.24 -14.70
C ASN A 169 -29.22 -4.98 -15.09
N ASP A 170 -29.20 -3.93 -14.27
CA ASP A 170 -29.92 -2.68 -14.56
C ASP A 170 -29.34 -1.98 -15.80
N ASN A 171 -28.01 -2.00 -15.97
CA ASN A 171 -27.35 -1.45 -17.14
C ASN A 171 -27.61 -2.26 -18.43
N LEU A 172 -27.81 -3.58 -18.32
CA LEU A 172 -28.17 -4.45 -19.46
C LEU A 172 -29.64 -4.24 -19.89
N ALA A 173 -30.53 -3.97 -18.94
CA ALA A 173 -31.93 -3.65 -19.23
C ALA A 173 -32.08 -2.31 -19.95
N GLN A 174 -31.39 -1.26 -19.49
CA GLN A 174 -31.41 0.05 -20.16
C GLN A 174 -30.84 0.00 -21.59
N LYS A 175 -29.77 -0.79 -21.82
CA LYS A 175 -29.17 -0.93 -23.16
C LYS A 175 -30.07 -1.67 -24.17
N ARG A 176 -31.03 -2.49 -23.71
CA ARG A 176 -31.99 -3.17 -24.60
C ARG A 176 -33.14 -2.25 -25.04
N GLN A 177 -33.49 -1.23 -24.27
CA GLN A 177 -34.55 -0.29 -24.61
C GLN A 177 -34.12 0.74 -25.67
N THR A 178 -32.83 1.06 -25.77
CA THR A 178 -32.30 2.03 -26.74
C THR A 178 -32.04 1.48 -28.14
N VAL A 179 -32.21 0.17 -28.37
CA VAL A 179 -31.99 -0.45 -29.70
C VAL A 179 -33.31 -0.75 -30.43
N LEU A 180 -34.45 -0.50 -29.77
CA LEU A 180 -35.80 -0.75 -30.33
C LEU A 180 -36.55 0.54 -30.74
N VAL A 181 -35.84 1.65 -30.89
CA VAL A 181 -36.34 2.93 -31.43
C VAL A 181 -35.56 3.27 -32.69
#